data_AF-A0A2S7KT24-F1
#
_entry.id   AF-A0A2S7KT24-F1
#
_cell.length_a   1.000
_cell.length_b   1.000
_cell.length_c   1.000
_cell.angle_alpha   90.00
_cell.angle_beta   90.00
_cell.angle_gamma   90.00
#
_symmetry.space_group_name_H-M   'P 1'
#
loop_
_entity.id
_entity.type
_entity.pdbx_description
1 polymer ?
#
loop_
_entity_poly.entity_id
_entity_poly.type
_entity_poly.pdbx_seq_one_letter_code
_entity_poly.pdbx_strand_id
1 'polypeptide(L)'
;MKTTIYILTVSLLTLFSCSQSDKKTRDYYVESQPTFFELKHGDWTTNDWIRKPENLKMIHETFKKFGYIDLIGSRLNDNPLILQEIYIKNKPYNLIDSLIIAFENKEVDVKYYREFWLRREKEKNDSVVYNILKDIQYSYKSKLASQDLSMNSDRKLVNDTLLQLLEIEYPKQTLTTEMAMNHFERLKELGFHESAYNLLFERSEYSGIDWNREQLKEKLKTTENYVYPWFEDNEK
;
A
#
# COMPACT_ATOMS: atom_id res chain seq x y z
N MET A 1 1.50 -61.94 -24.85
CA MET A 1 2.40 -60.81 -24.49
C MET A 1 1.91 -59.47 -25.02
N LYS A 2 1.65 -59.29 -26.33
CA LYS A 2 1.23 -57.99 -26.89
C LYS A 2 -0.09 -57.43 -26.32
N THR A 3 -1.08 -58.28 -26.06
CA THR A 3 -2.38 -57.86 -25.50
C THR A 3 -2.27 -57.43 -24.04
N THR A 4 -1.45 -58.12 -23.25
CA THR A 4 -1.18 -57.79 -21.84
C THR A 4 -0.45 -56.46 -21.69
N ILE A 5 0.48 -56.17 -22.61
CA ILE A 5 1.19 -54.89 -22.68
C ILE A 5 0.21 -53.75 -23.00
N TYR A 6 -0.73 -53.96 -23.93
CA TYR A 6 -1.76 -52.97 -24.28
C TYR A 6 -2.71 -52.65 -23.12
N ILE A 7 -3.16 -53.67 -22.38
CA ILE A 7 -4.02 -53.48 -21.20
C ILE A 7 -3.27 -52.70 -20.12
N LEU A 8 -2.00 -53.03 -19.87
CA LEU A 8 -1.15 -52.29 -18.92
C LEU A 8 -0.92 -50.84 -19.35
N THR A 9 -0.76 -50.55 -20.65
CA THR A 9 -0.57 -49.16 -21.13
C THR A 9 -1.85 -48.34 -20.99
N VAL A 10 -3.03 -48.92 -21.28
CA VAL A 10 -4.32 -48.25 -21.12
C VAL A 10 -4.64 -48.02 -19.64
N SER A 11 -4.37 -48.99 -18.76
CA SER A 11 -4.54 -48.83 -17.32
C SER A 11 -3.59 -47.81 -16.70
N LEU A 12 -2.35 -47.69 -17.21
CA LEU A 12 -1.41 -46.67 -16.78
C LEU A 12 -1.88 -45.26 -17.20
N LEU A 13 -2.43 -45.11 -18.41
CA LEU A 13 -2.99 -43.85 -18.91
C LEU A 13 -4.18 -43.36 -18.08
N THR A 14 -5.01 -44.27 -17.55
CA THR A 14 -6.13 -43.89 -16.66
C THR A 14 -5.68 -43.44 -15.26
N LEU A 15 -4.48 -43.84 -14.81
CA LEU A 15 -3.91 -43.39 -13.52
C LEU A 15 -3.29 -41.99 -13.60
N PHE A 16 -2.92 -41.52 -14.81
CA PHE A 16 -2.41 -40.17 -15.07
C PHE A 16 -3.47 -39.23 -15.66
N SER A 17 -4.71 -39.71 -15.85
CA SER A 17 -5.85 -38.82 -16.07
C SER A 17 -6.06 -38.05 -14.77
N CYS A 18 -5.38 -36.92 -14.64
CA CYS A 18 -5.70 -35.90 -13.66
C CYS A 18 -7.22 -35.78 -13.62
N SER A 19 -7.82 -36.01 -12.44
CA SER A 19 -9.13 -35.46 -12.20
C SER A 19 -9.02 -34.00 -12.61
N GLN A 20 -9.92 -33.54 -13.47
CA GLN A 20 -10.27 -32.13 -13.46
C GLN A 20 -10.73 -31.89 -12.02
N SER A 21 -9.80 -31.49 -11.14
CA SER A 21 -10.21 -30.72 -10.01
C SER A 21 -10.92 -29.55 -10.65
N ASP A 22 -12.23 -29.47 -10.42
CA ASP A 22 -12.92 -28.22 -10.55
C ASP A 22 -12.11 -27.26 -9.68
N LYS A 23 -11.14 -26.56 -10.28
CA LYS A 23 -10.62 -25.32 -9.74
C LYS A 23 -11.88 -24.48 -9.68
N LYS A 24 -12.57 -24.52 -8.54
CA LYS A 24 -13.58 -23.54 -8.19
C LYS A 24 -12.91 -22.22 -8.51
N THR A 25 -13.34 -21.60 -9.59
CA THR A 25 -12.95 -20.23 -9.91
C THR A 25 -13.41 -19.46 -8.69
N ARG A 26 -12.45 -19.02 -7.87
CA ARG A 26 -12.72 -18.22 -6.68
C ARG A 26 -13.61 -17.06 -7.13
N ASP A 27 -14.69 -16.84 -6.41
CA ASP A 27 -15.56 -15.68 -6.66
C ASP A 27 -14.74 -14.39 -6.51
N TYR A 28 -14.94 -13.44 -7.41
CA TYR A 28 -14.42 -12.09 -7.23
C TYR A 28 -15.38 -11.30 -6.34
N TYR A 29 -14.82 -10.36 -5.58
CA TYR A 29 -15.57 -9.47 -4.70
C TYR A 29 -15.39 -8.02 -5.11
N VAL A 30 -16.38 -7.20 -4.75
CA VAL A 30 -16.36 -5.76 -5.00
C VAL A 30 -15.15 -5.14 -4.31
N GLU A 31 -14.50 -4.19 -4.98
CA GLU A 31 -13.34 -3.49 -4.44
C GLU A 31 -13.47 -2.00 -4.75
N SER A 32 -13.33 -1.19 -3.69
CA SER A 32 -13.46 0.26 -3.79
C SER A 32 -12.20 0.86 -4.41
N GLN A 33 -12.38 1.73 -5.39
CA GLN A 33 -11.29 2.45 -6.05
C GLN A 33 -11.37 3.95 -5.73
N PRO A 34 -10.97 4.38 -4.52
CA PRO A 34 -10.90 5.80 -4.19
C PRO A 34 -9.92 6.53 -5.12
N THR A 35 -9.95 7.86 -5.16
CA THR A 35 -9.08 8.63 -6.09
C THR A 35 -7.58 8.42 -5.88
N PHE A 36 -7.18 7.95 -4.69
CA PHE A 36 -5.80 7.60 -4.35
C PHE A 36 -5.47 6.11 -4.59
N PHE A 37 -6.37 5.32 -5.17
CA PHE A 37 -6.19 3.89 -5.40
C PHE A 37 -4.92 3.58 -6.22
N GLU A 38 -4.68 4.38 -7.25
CA GLU A 38 -3.48 4.32 -8.09
C GLU A 38 -2.17 4.61 -7.34
N LEU A 39 -2.20 5.09 -6.09
CA LEU A 39 -0.98 5.17 -5.28
C LEU A 39 -0.49 3.79 -4.84
N LYS A 40 -1.35 2.78 -4.79
CA LYS A 40 -0.95 1.42 -4.45
C LYS A 40 -0.63 0.58 -5.68
N HIS A 41 -1.47 0.67 -6.71
CA HIS A 41 -1.42 -0.23 -7.87
C HIS A 41 -0.98 0.45 -9.18
N GLY A 42 -0.85 1.78 -9.20
CA GLY A 42 -0.50 2.56 -10.38
C GLY A 42 0.98 2.93 -10.45
N ASP A 43 1.40 3.43 -11.61
CA ASP A 43 2.75 3.93 -11.85
C ASP A 43 2.91 5.37 -11.32
N TRP A 44 3.76 5.53 -10.31
CA TRP A 44 4.02 6.82 -9.68
C TRP A 44 4.74 7.82 -10.59
N THR A 45 5.42 7.35 -11.63
CA THR A 45 6.13 8.20 -12.60
C THR A 45 5.19 8.87 -13.61
N THR A 46 3.94 8.40 -13.71
CA THR A 46 2.92 8.93 -14.63
C THR A 46 1.64 9.40 -13.94
N ASN A 47 1.51 9.17 -12.62
CA ASN A 47 0.34 9.63 -11.85
C ASN A 47 0.32 11.16 -11.68
N ASP A 48 -0.48 11.84 -12.50
CA ASP A 48 -0.67 13.29 -12.41
C ASP A 48 -1.62 13.72 -11.28
N TRP A 49 -2.45 12.81 -10.77
CA TRP A 49 -3.36 13.11 -9.66
C TRP A 49 -2.56 13.49 -8.41
N ILE A 50 -1.55 12.70 -8.03
CA ILE A 50 -0.74 12.99 -6.83
C ILE A 50 0.13 14.23 -6.97
N ARG A 51 0.38 14.73 -8.19
CA ARG A 51 1.19 15.94 -8.42
C ARG A 51 0.43 17.22 -8.11
N LYS A 52 -0.89 17.16 -7.98
CA LYS A 52 -1.70 18.35 -7.67
C LYS A 52 -1.44 18.82 -6.23
N PRO A 53 -1.27 20.13 -5.97
CA PRO A 53 -0.97 20.66 -4.63
C PRO A 53 -1.97 20.22 -3.56
N GLU A 54 -3.27 20.21 -3.87
CA GLU A 54 -4.35 19.83 -2.96
C GLU A 54 -4.28 18.35 -2.56
N ASN A 55 -3.91 17.47 -3.50
CA ASN A 55 -3.78 16.04 -3.25
C ASN A 55 -2.52 15.74 -2.43
N LEU A 56 -1.40 16.41 -2.73
CA LEU A 56 -0.20 16.36 -1.89
C LEU A 56 -0.49 16.77 -0.45
N LYS A 57 -1.24 17.86 -0.25
CA LYS A 57 -1.64 18.32 1.09
C LYS A 57 -2.51 17.29 1.80
N MET A 58 -3.52 16.73 1.13
CA MET A 58 -4.39 15.71 1.72
C MET A 58 -3.59 14.47 2.15
N ILE A 59 -2.75 13.93 1.26
CA ILE A 59 -1.91 12.77 1.57
C ILE A 59 -0.92 13.09 2.69
N HIS A 60 -0.27 14.26 2.63
CA HIS A 60 0.63 14.74 3.66
C HIS A 60 -0.03 14.80 5.03
N GLU A 61 -1.18 15.47 5.15
CA GLU A 61 -1.88 15.62 6.42
C GLU A 61 -2.39 14.27 6.95
N THR A 62 -2.76 13.35 6.06
CA THR A 62 -3.13 11.98 6.43
C THR A 62 -1.93 11.19 6.96
N PHE A 63 -0.79 11.24 6.27
CA PHE A 63 0.45 10.57 6.73
C PHE A 63 0.99 11.19 8.01
N LYS A 64 0.88 12.51 8.14
CA LYS A 64 1.21 13.24 9.35
C LYS A 64 0.34 12.76 10.50
N LYS A 65 -0.98 12.71 10.30
CA LYS A 65 -1.96 12.21 11.28
C LYS A 65 -1.66 10.78 11.71
N PHE A 66 -1.34 9.89 10.77
CA PHE A 66 -0.99 8.51 11.06
C PHE A 66 0.33 8.41 11.86
N GLY A 67 1.37 9.10 11.38
CA GLY A 67 2.72 9.15 11.94
C GLY A 67 3.78 8.78 10.89
N TYR A 68 4.60 9.74 10.47
CA TYR A 68 5.63 9.52 9.45
C TYR A 68 6.65 8.44 9.83
N ILE A 69 7.10 8.41 11.08
CA ILE A 69 8.13 7.44 11.50
C ILE A 69 7.62 6.00 11.36
N ASP A 70 6.32 5.78 11.58
CA ASP A 70 5.68 4.48 11.45
C ASP A 70 5.56 4.07 9.97
N LEU A 71 5.40 5.03 9.05
CA LEU A 71 5.25 4.76 7.61
C LEU A 71 6.56 4.55 6.87
N ILE A 72 7.54 5.44 7.08
CA ILE A 72 8.75 5.51 6.26
C ILE A 72 10.05 5.35 7.08
N GLY A 73 9.97 5.30 8.41
CA GLY A 73 11.14 5.33 9.30
C GLY A 73 12.16 4.22 9.02
N SER A 74 11.69 3.00 8.76
CA SER A 74 12.54 1.86 8.44
C SER A 74 13.30 2.03 7.12
N ARG A 75 12.78 2.82 6.18
CA ARG A 75 13.34 3.01 4.84
C ARG A 75 14.26 4.22 4.72
N LEU A 76 14.25 5.13 5.70
CA LEU A 76 15.03 6.38 5.62
C LEU A 76 16.54 6.17 5.50
N ASN A 77 17.04 5.03 5.96
CA ASN A 77 18.45 4.65 5.91
C ASN A 77 18.80 3.69 4.75
N ASP A 78 17.83 3.27 3.96
CA ASP A 78 18.04 2.34 2.84
C ASP A 78 19.03 2.94 1.83
N ASN A 79 19.97 2.13 1.35
CA ASN A 79 20.89 2.53 0.29
C ASN A 79 21.33 1.32 -0.54
N PRO A 80 20.91 1.20 -1.80
CA PRO A 80 19.98 2.10 -2.49
C PRO A 80 18.55 1.98 -1.92
N LEU A 81 17.76 3.06 -2.00
CA LEU A 81 16.31 2.95 -1.85
C LEU A 81 15.75 2.37 -3.15
N ILE A 82 15.03 1.25 -3.03
CA ILE A 82 14.28 0.62 -4.12
C ILE A 82 12.82 0.56 -3.68
N LEU A 83 11.94 1.20 -4.45
CA LEU A 83 10.52 1.24 -4.18
C LEU A 83 9.75 1.20 -5.50
N GLN A 84 9.04 0.11 -5.76
CA GLN A 84 8.51 -0.23 -7.09
C GLN A 84 9.64 -0.15 -8.14
N GLU A 85 9.43 0.58 -9.24
CA GLU A 85 10.42 0.79 -10.30
C GLU A 85 11.40 1.94 -10.02
N ILE A 86 11.28 2.60 -8.85
CA ILE A 86 12.11 3.74 -8.48
C ILE A 86 13.39 3.25 -7.81
N TYR A 87 14.53 3.61 -8.40
CA TYR A 87 15.87 3.35 -7.87
C TYR A 87 16.57 4.66 -7.49
N ILE A 88 16.90 4.83 -6.21
CA ILE A 88 17.65 5.98 -5.69
C ILE A 88 18.93 5.48 -5.04
N LYS A 89 20.08 5.78 -5.67
CA LYS A 89 21.42 5.44 -5.16
C LYS A 89 21.90 6.39 -4.07
N ASN A 90 21.06 6.67 -3.08
CA ASN A 90 21.37 7.47 -1.91
C ASN A 90 20.39 7.13 -0.79
N LYS A 91 20.77 7.45 0.44
CA LYS A 91 19.86 7.37 1.58
C LYS A 91 18.75 8.42 1.44
N PRO A 92 17.47 8.06 1.67
CA PRO A 92 16.37 9.01 1.58
C PRO A 92 16.55 10.25 2.46
N TYR A 93 17.08 10.13 3.69
CA TYR A 93 17.29 11.31 4.53
C TYR A 93 18.30 12.31 3.91
N ASN A 94 19.39 11.82 3.30
CA ASN A 94 20.36 12.68 2.60
C ASN A 94 19.71 13.42 1.42
N LEU A 95 18.85 12.71 0.69
CA LEU A 95 18.13 13.28 -0.45
C LEU A 95 17.17 14.37 0.02
N ILE A 96 16.42 14.14 1.11
CA ILE A 96 15.50 15.11 1.71
C ILE A 96 16.27 16.36 2.15
N ASP A 97 17.36 16.19 2.92
CA ASP A 97 18.18 17.31 3.39
C ASP A 97 18.74 18.13 2.20
N SER A 98 19.24 17.45 1.17
CA SER A 98 19.80 18.12 -0.01
C SER A 98 18.74 18.88 -0.81
N LEU A 99 17.53 18.34 -0.92
CA LEU A 99 16.41 19.01 -1.59
C LEU A 99 15.98 20.27 -0.84
N ILE A 100 15.91 20.22 0.49
CA ILE A 100 15.61 21.37 1.35
C ILE A 100 16.66 22.47 1.14
N ILE A 101 17.95 22.11 1.23
CA ILE A 101 19.06 23.07 1.02
C ILE A 101 19.00 23.70 -0.38
N ALA A 102 18.73 22.89 -1.41
CA ALA A 102 18.65 23.39 -2.79
C ALA A 102 17.44 24.30 -3.04
N PHE A 103 16.35 24.15 -2.26
CA PHE A 103 15.21 25.07 -2.33
C PHE A 103 15.55 26.42 -1.70
N GLU A 104 16.24 26.39 -0.55
CA GLU A 104 16.62 27.60 0.20
C GLU A 104 17.77 28.37 -0.47
N ASN A 105 18.71 27.65 -1.07
CA ASN A 105 19.87 28.22 -1.74
C ASN A 105 19.81 27.98 -3.26
N LYS A 106 19.34 29.01 -3.98
CA LYS A 106 19.24 29.01 -5.44
C LYS A 106 20.60 28.94 -6.16
N GLU A 107 21.72 29.13 -5.46
CA GLU A 107 23.07 29.05 -6.01
C GLU A 107 23.62 27.61 -6.06
N VAL A 108 22.90 26.63 -5.49
CA VAL A 108 23.30 25.20 -5.55
C VAL A 108 23.20 24.71 -7.00
N ASP A 109 24.33 24.74 -7.72
CA ASP A 109 24.43 24.33 -9.12
C ASP A 109 24.60 22.81 -9.28
N VAL A 110 23.68 22.04 -8.69
CA VAL A 110 23.58 20.60 -8.96
C VAL A 110 22.38 20.37 -9.88
N LYS A 111 22.67 19.92 -11.10
CA LYS A 111 21.68 19.71 -12.18
C LYS A 111 20.40 19.01 -11.69
N TYR A 112 20.55 17.91 -10.95
CA TYR A 112 19.41 17.12 -10.47
C TYR A 112 18.46 17.93 -9.57
N TYR A 113 18.96 18.63 -8.55
CA TYR A 113 18.11 19.39 -7.62
C TYR A 113 17.44 20.58 -8.30
N ARG A 114 18.16 21.27 -9.20
CA ARG A 114 17.59 22.34 -10.02
C ARG A 114 16.44 21.82 -10.89
N GLU A 115 16.66 20.72 -11.62
CA GLU A 115 15.62 20.14 -12.48
C GLU A 115 14.43 19.63 -11.67
N PHE A 116 14.66 19.08 -10.48
CA PHE A 116 13.59 18.69 -9.56
C PHE A 116 12.72 19.89 -9.22
N TRP A 117 13.30 20.98 -8.71
CA TRP A 117 12.52 22.14 -8.28
C TRP A 117 11.84 22.87 -9.44
N LEU A 118 12.49 22.99 -10.60
CA LEU A 118 11.86 23.54 -11.81
C LEU A 118 10.60 22.76 -12.24
N ARG A 119 10.60 21.42 -12.09
CA ARG A 119 9.40 20.62 -12.34
C ARG A 119 8.30 20.93 -11.33
N ARG A 120 8.64 21.02 -10.05
CA ARG A 120 7.67 21.33 -8.98
C ARG A 120 7.06 22.73 -9.14
N GLU A 121 7.86 23.72 -9.53
CA GLU A 121 7.39 25.07 -9.85
C GLU A 121 6.44 25.07 -11.06
N LYS A 122 6.77 24.32 -12.12
CA LYS A 122 5.91 24.16 -13.29
C LYS A 122 4.56 23.50 -12.93
N GLU A 123 4.59 22.52 -12.04
CA GLU A 123 3.41 21.85 -11.49
C GLU A 123 2.68 22.68 -10.42
N LYS A 124 3.24 23.84 -10.02
CA LYS A 124 2.74 24.75 -8.97
C LYS A 124 2.59 24.08 -7.61
N ASN A 125 3.43 23.10 -7.32
CA ASN A 125 3.43 22.33 -6.07
C ASN A 125 4.72 22.47 -5.25
N ASP A 126 5.68 23.27 -5.71
CA ASP A 126 6.98 23.53 -5.09
C ASP A 126 6.89 23.82 -3.59
N SER A 127 6.05 24.79 -3.21
CA SER A 127 5.91 25.21 -1.81
C SER A 127 5.28 24.11 -0.94
N VAL A 128 4.37 23.30 -1.49
CA VAL A 128 3.77 22.17 -0.77
C VAL A 128 4.80 21.07 -0.56
N VAL A 129 5.54 20.70 -1.61
CA VAL A 129 6.60 19.70 -1.55
C VAL A 129 7.70 20.12 -0.56
N TYR A 130 8.11 21.38 -0.58
CA TYR A 130 9.09 21.90 0.37
C TYR A 130 8.63 21.76 1.82
N ASN A 131 7.37 22.10 2.13
CA ASN A 131 6.83 21.93 3.48
C ASN A 131 6.75 20.45 3.88
N ILE A 132 6.33 19.57 2.98
CA ILE A 132 6.31 18.11 3.21
C ILE A 132 7.72 17.62 3.57
N LEU A 133 8.74 18.02 2.82
CA LEU A 133 10.12 17.62 3.07
C LEU A 133 10.61 18.08 4.43
N LYS A 134 10.27 19.32 4.84
CA LYS A 134 10.61 19.83 6.18
C LYS A 134 9.93 19.06 7.30
N ASP A 135 8.65 18.71 7.15
CA ASP A 135 7.93 17.92 8.14
C ASP A 135 8.51 16.50 8.23
N ILE A 136 8.84 15.88 7.09
CA ILE A 136 9.52 14.58 7.09
C ILE A 136 10.88 14.71 7.81
N GLN A 137 11.69 15.73 7.47
CA GLN A 137 12.97 15.99 8.13
C GLN A 137 12.82 16.15 9.63
N TYR A 138 11.82 16.90 10.08
CA TYR A 138 11.51 17.05 11.49
C TYR A 138 11.14 15.71 12.14
N SER A 139 10.30 14.92 11.47
CA SER A 139 9.77 13.66 12.00
C SER A 139 10.84 12.61 12.30
N TYR A 140 11.92 12.53 11.52
CA TYR A 140 12.96 11.54 11.73
C TYR A 140 14.02 11.94 12.75
N LYS A 141 13.92 13.13 13.35
CA LYS A 141 14.77 13.53 14.49
C LYS A 141 14.45 12.70 15.74
N SER A 142 13.19 12.36 15.96
CA SER A 142 12.75 11.50 17.06
C SER A 142 11.31 11.02 16.88
N LYS A 143 10.95 9.92 17.56
CA LYS A 143 9.55 9.46 17.63
C LYS A 143 8.60 10.54 18.18
N LEU A 144 9.06 11.35 19.14
CA LEU A 144 8.30 12.46 19.70
C LEU A 144 8.00 13.54 18.65
N ALA A 145 8.96 13.85 17.77
CA ALA A 145 8.76 14.79 16.69
C ALA A 145 7.67 14.31 15.70
N SER A 146 7.67 13.01 15.36
CA SER A 146 6.60 12.43 14.56
C SER A 146 5.23 12.47 15.26
N GLN A 147 5.20 12.30 16.58
CA GLN A 147 3.96 12.36 17.36
C GLN A 147 3.42 13.80 17.47
N ASP A 148 4.30 14.77 17.66
CA ASP A 148 3.94 16.20 17.66
C ASP A 148 3.30 16.62 16.35
N LEU A 149 3.89 16.22 15.21
CA LEU A 149 3.30 16.45 13.89
C LEU A 149 1.90 15.81 13.76
N SER A 150 1.71 14.58 14.24
CA SER A 150 0.41 13.88 14.23
C SER A 150 -0.66 14.61 15.03
N MET A 151 -0.29 15.22 16.16
CA MET A 151 -1.22 16.03 16.95
C MET A 151 -1.59 17.34 16.25
N ASN A 152 -0.66 17.88 15.47
CA ASN A 152 -0.80 19.15 14.74
C ASN A 152 -1.27 18.98 13.28
N SER A 153 -1.79 17.82 12.89
CA SER A 153 -2.40 17.62 11.57
C SER A 153 -3.66 18.45 11.37
N ASP A 154 -3.81 19.05 10.19
CA ASP A 154 -5.04 19.73 9.77
C ASP A 154 -6.11 18.69 9.46
N ARG A 155 -7.02 18.51 10.43
CA ARG A 155 -8.13 17.55 10.35
C ARG A 155 -9.03 17.75 9.14
N LYS A 156 -9.11 18.96 8.57
CA LYS A 156 -9.96 19.23 7.40
C LYS A 156 -9.37 18.65 6.11
N LEU A 157 -8.07 18.37 6.11
CA LEU A 157 -7.34 17.84 4.95
C LEU A 157 -7.04 16.34 5.10
N VAL A 158 -7.26 15.75 6.27
CA VAL A 158 -7.09 14.31 6.50
C VAL A 158 -8.14 13.54 5.68
N ASN A 159 -7.68 12.50 4.98
CA ASN A 159 -8.56 11.55 4.30
C ASN A 159 -8.85 10.37 5.23
N ASP A 160 -10.08 10.31 5.73
CA ASP A 160 -10.49 9.29 6.71
C ASP A 160 -10.38 7.86 6.16
N THR A 161 -10.71 7.64 4.88
CA THR A 161 -10.61 6.32 4.24
C THR A 161 -9.15 5.88 4.18
N LEU A 162 -8.25 6.73 3.69
CA LEU A 162 -6.82 6.40 3.64
C LEU A 162 -6.25 6.18 5.04
N LEU A 163 -6.62 7.01 6.03
CA LEU A 163 -6.18 6.82 7.41
C LEU A 163 -6.56 5.44 7.95
N GLN A 164 -7.82 5.02 7.75
CA GLN A 164 -8.30 3.71 8.19
C GLN A 164 -7.58 2.56 7.48
N LEU A 165 -7.31 2.69 6.17
CA LEU A 165 -6.52 1.70 5.43
C LEU A 165 -5.09 1.59 5.96
N LEU A 166 -4.45 2.72 6.32
CA LEU A 166 -3.12 2.71 6.94
C LEU A 166 -3.13 2.04 8.33
N GLU A 167 -4.16 2.29 9.14
CA GLU A 167 -4.32 1.66 10.46
C GLU A 167 -4.47 0.14 10.39
N ILE A 168 -5.09 -0.37 9.32
CA ILE A 168 -5.22 -1.81 9.06
C ILE A 168 -3.90 -2.42 8.56
N GLU A 169 -3.17 -1.73 7.67
CA GLU A 169 -1.89 -2.21 7.09
C GLU A 169 -0.75 -2.17 8.12
N TYR A 170 -0.75 -1.16 8.98
CA TYR A 170 0.32 -0.90 9.95
C TYR A 170 -0.24 -0.82 11.38
N PRO A 171 -0.75 -1.94 11.93
CA PRO A 171 -1.33 -1.93 13.27
C PRO A 171 -0.27 -1.60 14.32
N LYS A 172 -0.60 -0.68 15.23
CA LYS A 172 0.32 -0.21 16.29
C LYS A 172 0.50 -1.19 17.45
N GLN A 173 -0.28 -2.26 17.45
CA GLN A 173 -0.27 -3.30 18.47
C GLN A 173 -0.47 -4.68 17.83
N THR A 174 -0.11 -5.73 18.54
CA THR A 174 -0.30 -7.11 18.08
C THR A 174 -1.76 -7.35 17.72
N LEU A 175 -1.98 -7.98 16.56
CA LEU A 175 -3.31 -8.27 16.06
C LEU A 175 -4.05 -9.22 17.01
N THR A 176 -5.23 -8.79 17.48
CA THR A 176 -6.16 -9.62 18.26
C THR A 176 -7.36 -10.01 17.41
N THR A 177 -8.13 -11.01 17.84
CA THR A 177 -9.37 -11.40 17.15
C THR A 177 -10.37 -10.24 17.06
N GLU A 178 -10.48 -9.42 18.11
CA GLU A 178 -11.34 -8.22 18.10
C GLU A 178 -10.87 -7.20 17.05
N MET A 179 -9.56 -6.91 17.01
CA MET A 179 -9.02 -6.01 15.99
C MET A 179 -9.23 -6.56 14.58
N ALA A 180 -8.97 -7.85 14.37
CA ALA A 180 -9.14 -8.49 13.08
C ALA A 180 -10.59 -8.43 12.61
N MET A 181 -11.56 -8.67 13.50
CA MET A 181 -12.98 -8.48 13.20
C MET A 181 -13.32 -7.03 12.85
N ASN A 182 -12.78 -6.06 13.60
CA ASN A 182 -12.97 -4.65 13.31
C ASN A 182 -12.37 -4.25 11.95
N HIS A 183 -11.21 -4.78 11.59
CA HIS A 183 -10.60 -4.57 10.28
C HIS A 183 -11.48 -5.13 9.17
N PHE A 184 -11.97 -6.38 9.33
CA PHE A 184 -12.87 -7.02 8.38
C PHE A 184 -14.16 -6.21 8.16
N GLU A 185 -14.86 -5.85 9.23
CA GLU A 185 -16.10 -5.08 9.15
C GLU A 185 -15.84 -3.69 8.55
N ARG A 186 -14.71 -3.04 8.90
CA ARG A 186 -14.33 -1.75 8.34
C ARG A 186 -14.10 -1.81 6.83
N LEU A 187 -13.36 -2.79 6.33
CA LEU A 187 -13.13 -2.94 4.89
C LEU A 187 -14.44 -3.13 4.14
N LYS A 188 -15.34 -3.95 4.67
CA LYS A 188 -16.68 -4.14 4.11
C LYS A 188 -17.47 -2.83 4.08
N GLU A 189 -17.49 -2.05 5.16
CA GLU A 189 -18.17 -0.74 5.23
C GLU A 189 -17.61 0.25 4.20
N LEU A 190 -16.31 0.23 3.96
CA LEU A 190 -15.64 1.06 2.97
C LEU A 190 -15.77 0.52 1.52
N GLY A 191 -16.39 -0.64 1.32
CA GLY A 191 -16.58 -1.30 0.02
C GLY A 191 -15.37 -2.10 -0.50
N PHE A 192 -14.37 -2.36 0.35
CA PHE A 192 -13.16 -3.14 0.04
C PHE A 192 -13.37 -4.64 0.31
N HIS A 193 -14.33 -5.28 -0.38
CA HIS A 193 -14.71 -6.67 -0.09
C HIS A 193 -13.66 -7.69 -0.56
N GLU A 194 -12.96 -7.47 -1.67
CA GLU A 194 -11.86 -8.35 -2.11
C GLU A 194 -10.71 -8.31 -1.10
N SER A 195 -10.34 -7.13 -0.62
CA SER A 195 -9.40 -6.97 0.49
C SER A 195 -9.87 -7.64 1.78
N ALA A 196 -11.16 -7.53 2.12
CA ALA A 196 -11.72 -8.20 3.31
C ALA A 196 -11.68 -9.72 3.18
N TYR A 197 -11.91 -10.28 1.98
CA TYR A 197 -11.66 -11.69 1.71
C TYR A 197 -10.20 -12.06 1.95
N ASN A 198 -9.26 -11.25 1.44
CA ASN A 198 -7.85 -11.53 1.60
C ASN A 198 -7.43 -11.51 3.08
N LEU A 199 -8.01 -10.64 3.91
CA LEU A 199 -7.78 -10.72 5.37
C LEU A 199 -8.16 -12.10 5.93
N LEU A 200 -9.27 -12.68 5.48
CA LEU A 200 -9.74 -13.97 5.97
C LEU A 200 -8.84 -15.14 5.54
N PHE A 201 -8.33 -15.12 4.30
CA PHE A 201 -7.78 -16.33 3.66
C PHE A 201 -6.37 -16.19 3.07
N GLU A 202 -5.88 -14.98 2.79
CA GLU A 202 -4.70 -14.78 1.93
C GLU A 202 -3.67 -13.81 2.56
N ARG A 203 -3.88 -13.40 3.82
CA ARG A 203 -2.96 -12.54 4.58
C ARG A 203 -2.36 -13.31 5.74
N SER A 204 -1.08 -13.61 5.63
CA SER A 204 -0.30 -14.32 6.64
C SER A 204 -0.38 -13.65 8.04
N GLU A 205 -0.50 -12.32 8.11
CA GLU A 205 -0.64 -11.58 9.36
C GLU A 205 -1.92 -11.93 10.13
N TYR A 206 -2.95 -12.42 9.43
CA TYR A 206 -4.25 -12.79 9.98
C TYR A 206 -4.44 -14.31 10.07
N SER A 207 -3.50 -15.11 9.58
CA SER A 207 -3.59 -16.58 9.53
C SER A 207 -3.88 -17.22 10.90
N GLY A 208 -3.30 -16.67 11.97
CA GLY A 208 -3.45 -17.13 13.35
C GLY A 208 -4.74 -16.68 14.06
N ILE A 209 -5.60 -15.91 13.42
CA ILE A 209 -6.87 -15.46 14.01
C ILE A 209 -7.91 -16.58 13.93
N ASP A 210 -8.50 -16.90 15.09
CA ASP A 210 -9.64 -17.81 15.17
C ASP A 210 -10.95 -17.06 14.92
N TRP A 211 -11.48 -17.22 13.71
CA TRP A 211 -12.74 -16.63 13.25
C TRP A 211 -13.48 -17.61 12.32
N ASN A 212 -14.80 -17.49 12.26
CA ASN A 212 -15.62 -18.31 11.36
C ASN A 212 -15.54 -17.77 9.92
N ARG A 213 -14.45 -18.11 9.22
CA ARG A 213 -14.12 -17.60 7.88
C ARG A 213 -15.25 -17.78 6.87
N GLU A 214 -15.87 -18.95 6.82
CA GLU A 214 -16.97 -19.23 5.88
C GLU A 214 -18.20 -18.34 6.15
N GLN A 215 -18.59 -18.19 7.42
CA GLN A 215 -19.71 -17.31 7.78
C GLN A 215 -19.41 -15.82 7.49
N LEU A 216 -18.15 -15.39 7.68
CA LEU A 216 -17.76 -14.02 7.37
C LEU A 216 -17.72 -13.77 5.86
N LYS A 217 -17.23 -14.75 5.09
CA LYS A 217 -17.20 -14.70 3.62
C LYS A 217 -18.59 -14.48 3.02
N GLU A 218 -19.63 -15.10 3.58
CA GLU A 218 -21.04 -14.89 3.13
C GLU A 218 -21.52 -13.44 3.25
N LYS A 219 -20.85 -12.60 4.07
CA LYS A 219 -21.15 -11.17 4.19
C LYS A 219 -20.54 -10.32 3.08
N LEU A 220 -19.69 -10.89 2.23
CA LEU A 220 -18.96 -10.17 1.19
C LEU A 220 -19.79 -10.08 -0.09
N LYS A 221 -19.66 -8.95 -0.80
CA LYS A 221 -20.39 -8.71 -2.04
C LYS A 221 -19.56 -9.19 -3.23
N THR A 222 -20.09 -10.13 -3.99
CA THR A 222 -19.44 -10.68 -5.19
C THR A 222 -19.60 -9.76 -6.40
N THR A 223 -18.74 -9.97 -7.41
CA THR A 223 -18.74 -9.29 -8.71
C THR A 223 -18.24 -10.25 -9.78
N GLU A 224 -18.52 -9.96 -11.04
CA GLU A 224 -17.99 -10.72 -12.19
C GLU A 224 -16.61 -10.23 -12.62
N ASN A 225 -16.24 -9.00 -12.26
CA ASN A 225 -15.01 -8.35 -12.69
C ASN A 225 -13.98 -8.33 -11.57
N TYR A 226 -12.82 -8.92 -11.82
CA TYR A 226 -11.68 -8.80 -10.93
C TYR A 226 -11.17 -7.35 -10.88
N VAL A 227 -10.87 -6.90 -9.66
CA VAL A 227 -10.18 -5.65 -9.37
C VAL A 227 -9.05 -5.96 -8.41
N TYR A 228 -7.90 -5.31 -8.56
CA TYR A 228 -6.79 -5.47 -7.63
C TYR A 228 -7.21 -5.09 -6.21
N PRO A 229 -7.06 -5.98 -5.22
CA PRO A 229 -7.40 -5.65 -3.84
C PRO A 229 -6.40 -4.68 -3.25
N TRP A 230 -6.86 -3.74 -2.43
CA TRP A 230 -5.96 -2.91 -1.64
C TRP A 230 -5.11 -3.78 -0.70
N PHE A 231 -5.67 -4.78 -0.04
CA PHE A 231 -4.90 -5.74 0.75
C PHE A 231 -4.65 -7.00 -0.07
N GLU A 232 -3.51 -7.06 -0.76
CA GLU A 232 -3.13 -8.17 -1.63
C GLU A 232 -2.80 -9.45 -0.86
N ASP A 233 -2.96 -10.58 -1.54
CA ASP A 233 -2.48 -11.90 -1.10
C ASP A 233 -0.96 -11.87 -0.91
N ASN A 234 -0.51 -12.32 0.27
CA ASN A 234 0.91 -12.43 0.62
C ASN A 234 1.31 -13.82 1.14
N GLU A 235 0.48 -14.84 0.92
CA GLU A 235 0.78 -16.23 1.30
C GLU A 235 1.53 -17.01 0.20
N LYS A 236 1.83 -16.36 -0.93
CA LYS A 236 2.48 -16.97 -2.11
C LYS A 236 3.99 -16.78 -2.18
#